data_AF-A0A4V3A087-F1
#
_entry.id   AF-A0A4V3A087-F1
#
_cell.length_a   1.000
_cell.length_b   1.000
_cell.length_c   1.000
_cell.angle_alpha   90.00
_cell.angle_beta   90.00
_cell.angle_gamma   90.00
#
_symmetry.space_group_name_H-M   'P 1'
#
loop_
_entity.id
_entity.type
_entity.pdbx_description
1 polymer ?
#
loop_
_entity_poly.entity_id
_entity_poly.type
_entity_poly.pdbx_seq_one_letter_code
_entity_poly.pdbx_strand_id
1 'polypeptide(L)' 'MVANRVRMEDEDAMDVVFWLNQPVAERIKAVTTLRRRYFTWLHGSFPDKIAKAVNKRKFDV' A
#
# COMPACT_ATOMS: atom_id res chain seq x y z
N MET A 1 6.53 -4.44 -2.96
CA MET A 1 5.18 -3.99 -3.33
C MET A 1 5.37 -3.13 -4.57
N VAL A 2 5.10 -3.71 -5.75
CA VAL A 2 5.11 -2.94 -6.98
C VAL A 2 3.81 -2.16 -6.96
N ALA A 3 3.87 -0.89 -6.59
CA ALA A 3 2.80 0.03 -6.94
C ALA A 3 2.87 0.15 -8.46
N ASN A 4 2.10 -0.68 -9.16
CA ASN A 4 1.78 -0.39 -10.55
C ASN A 4 1.26 1.04 -10.53
N ARG A 5 1.77 1.88 -11.44
CA ARG A 5 1.21 3.21 -11.67
C ARG A 5 -0.27 2.99 -12.00
N VAL A 6 -1.14 3.14 -11.02
CA VAL A 6 -2.56 3.15 -11.26
C VAL A 6 -2.83 4.44 -12.00
N ARG A 7 -3.48 4.34 -13.15
CA ARG A 7 -3.88 5.54 -13.88
C ARG A 7 -5.05 6.13 -13.12
N MET A 8 -5.06 7.44 -12.93
CA MET A 8 -6.13 8.11 -12.18
C MET A 8 -7.51 7.92 -12.82
N GLU A 9 -7.55 7.59 -14.11
CA GLU A 9 -8.75 7.22 -14.87
C GLU A 9 -9.37 5.87 -14.46
N ASP A 10 -8.60 4.99 -13.81
CA ASP A 10 -9.05 3.68 -13.34
C ASP A 10 -9.57 3.71 -11.88
N GLU A 11 -9.48 4.85 -11.21
CA GLU A 11 -9.84 5.04 -9.80
C GLU A 11 -11.06 5.96 -9.68
N ASP A 12 -11.94 5.68 -8.72
CA ASP A 12 -13.08 6.56 -8.45
C ASP A 12 -12.57 7.91 -7.92
N ALA A 13 -12.93 8.99 -8.61
CA ALA A 13 -12.51 10.33 -8.25
C ALA A 13 -12.94 10.72 -6.82
N MET A 14 -14.10 10.22 -6.34
CA MET A 14 -14.55 10.45 -4.97
C MET A 14 -13.68 9.73 -3.95
N ASP A 15 -13.23 8.52 -4.25
CA ASP A 15 -12.32 7.76 -3.38
C ASP A 15 -10.97 8.46 -3.26
N VAL A 16 -10.43 8.96 -4.38
CA VAL A 16 -9.19 9.75 -4.40
C VAL A 16 -9.32 10.98 -3.52
N VAL A 17 -10.39 11.76 -3.70
CA VAL A 17 -10.63 13.00 -2.93
C VAL A 17 -10.83 12.68 -1.46
N PHE A 18 -11.58 11.63 -1.13
CA PHE A 18 -11.77 11.16 0.23
C PHE A 18 -10.43 10.89 0.92
N TRP A 19 -9.56 10.09 0.30
CA TRP A 19 -8.28 9.73 0.89
C TRP A 19 -7.31 10.93 0.98
N LEU A 20 -7.31 11.82 -0.01
CA LEU A 20 -6.49 13.03 0.04
C LEU A 20 -6.87 13.94 1.21
N ASN A 21 -8.17 14.01 1.55
CA ASN A 21 -8.69 14.78 2.68
C ASN A 21 -8.46 14.13 4.06
N GLN A 22 -8.01 12.86 4.12
CA GLN A 22 -7.69 12.23 5.39
C GLN A 22 -6.31 12.65 5.92
N PRO A 23 -6.13 12.75 7.25
CA PRO A 23 -4.82 12.93 7.85
C PRO A 23 -3.83 11.83 7.43
N VAL A 24 -2.56 12.19 7.27
CA VAL A 24 -1.49 11.25 6.90
C VAL A 24 -1.46 10.03 7.83
N ALA A 25 -1.66 10.24 9.14
CA ALA A 25 -1.68 9.17 10.13
C ALA A 25 -2.82 8.15 9.87
N GLU A 26 -4.02 8.63 9.55
CA GLU A 26 -5.18 7.77 9.26
C GLU A 26 -4.99 7.01 7.95
N ARG A 27 -4.42 7.65 6.92
CA ARG A 27 -4.05 6.95 5.68
C ARG A 27 -3.08 5.81 5.93
N ILE A 28 -2.01 6.06 6.70
CA ILE A 28 -1.00 5.04 7.02
C ILE A 28 -1.61 3.90 7.82
N LYS A 29 -2.48 4.20 8.79
CA LYS A 29 -3.19 3.21 9.60
C LYS A 29 -4.09 2.33 8.73
N ALA A 30 -4.84 2.92 7.80
CA ALA A 30 -5.70 2.20 6.87
C ALA A 30 -4.90 1.25 5.99
N VAL A 31 -3.83 1.74 5.33
CA VAL A 31 -2.95 0.92 4.48
C VAL A 31 -2.30 -0.22 5.28
N THR A 32 -1.84 0.06 6.49
CA THR A 32 -1.23 -0.95 7.37
C THR A 32 -2.23 -2.03 7.77
N THR A 33 -3.46 -1.63 8.09
CA THR A 33 -4.56 -2.55 8.43
C THR A 33 -4.93 -3.42 7.25
N LEU A 34 -5.08 -2.82 6.06
CA LEU A 34 -5.41 -3.53 4.84
C LEU A 34 -4.34 -4.57 4.50
N ARG A 35 -3.06 -4.17 4.59
CA ARG A 35 -1.92 -5.07 4.41
C ARG A 35 -1.94 -6.22 5.41
N ARG A 36 -2.23 -5.94 6.68
CA ARG A 36 -2.33 -6.98 7.71
C ARG A 36 -3.42 -7.99 7.38
N ARG A 37 -4.62 -7.51 7.10
CA ARG A 37 -5.78 -8.36 6.75
C ARG A 37 -5.51 -9.22 5.53
N TYR A 38 -4.96 -8.62 4.47
CA TYR A 38 -4.62 -9.35 3.25
C TYR A 38 -3.61 -10.47 3.50
N PHE A 39 -2.52 -10.17 4.23
CA PHE A 39 -1.51 -11.18 4.57
C PHE A 39 -2.09 -12.29 5.46
N THR A 40 -2.86 -11.92 6.50
CA THR A 40 -3.53 -12.92 7.36
C THR A 40 -4.49 -13.80 6.56
N TRP A 41 -5.26 -13.22 5.63
CA TRP A 41 -6.14 -13.99 4.76
C TRP A 41 -5.36 -14.93 3.82
N LEU A 42 -4.28 -14.44 3.21
CA LEU A 42 -3.49 -15.21 2.23
C LEU A 42 -2.58 -16.26 2.85
N HIS A 43 -1.99 -15.97 4.02
CA HIS A 43 -0.94 -16.78 4.64
C HIS A 43 -1.31 -17.30 6.04
N GLY A 44 -2.52 -17.01 6.54
CA GLY A 44 -2.98 -17.39 7.87
C GLY A 44 -2.46 -16.52 9.02
N SER A 45 -1.39 -15.74 8.80
CA SER A 45 -0.81 -14.86 9.82
C SER A 45 -0.13 -13.64 9.20
N PHE A 46 0.09 -12.62 10.03
CA PHE A 46 0.91 -11.46 9.67
C PHE A 46 2.30 -11.63 10.27
N PRO A 47 3.38 -11.44 9.50
CA PRO A 47 4.74 -11.63 10.02
C PRO A 47 5.10 -10.55 11.05
N ASP A 48 5.79 -10.95 12.12
CA ASP A 48 6.29 -10.03 13.16
C ASP A 48 7.33 -9.04 12.63
N LYS A 49 8.08 -9.44 11.60
CA LYS A 49 9.06 -8.59 10.91
C LYS A 49 8.75 -8.58 9.42
N ILE A 50 8.26 -7.45 8.92
CA ILE A 50 8.20 -7.20 7.48
C ILE A 50 9.64 -6.94 7.02
N ALA A 51 10.25 -7.89 6.32
CA ALA A 51 11.54 -7.65 5.69
C ALA A 51 11.43 -6.37 4.82
N LYS A 52 12.24 -5.36 5.13
CA LYS A 52 12.29 -4.10 4.39
C LYS A 52 12.94 -4.39 3.02
N ALA A 53 12.15 -4.87 2.08
CA ALA A 53 12.58 -5.03 0.70
C ALA A 53 12.65 -3.65 0.03
N VAL A 54 13.81 -2.99 0.13
CA VAL A 54 14.10 -1.80 -0.67
C VAL A 54 14.61 -2.28 -2.03
N ASN A 55 13.72 -2.38 -3.00
CA ASN A 55 14.12 -2.58 -4.38
C ASN A 55 14.79 -1.29 -4.88
N LYS A 56 16.12 -1.26 -4.85
CA LYS A 56 16.88 -0.26 -5.60
C LYS A 56 16.66 -0.55 -7.09
N ARG A 57 16.26 0.45 -7.88
CA ARG A 57 16.36 0.32 -9.35
C ARG A 57 17.81 -0.01 -9.65
N LYS A 58 18.06 -1.12 -10.35
CA LYS A 58 19.31 -1.26 -11.10
C LYS A 58 19.26 -0.17 -12.16
N PHE A 59 20.00 0.91 -11.94
CA PHE A 59 20.46 1.71 -13.06
C PHE A 59 21.61 0.88 -13.63
N ASP A 60 21.36 0.18 -14.74
CA ASP A 60 22.44 -0.31 -15.57
C ASP A 60 23.17 0.94 -16.09
N VAL A 61 24.42 1.11 -15.66
CA VAL A 61 25.38 2.10 -16.16
C VAL A 61 26.37 1.35 -17.03
#